data_AF-A0A8H7GUF9-F1
#
_entry.id   AF-A0A8H7GUF9-F1
#
_cell.length_a   1.000
_cell.length_b   1.000
_cell.length_c   1.000
_cell.angle_alpha   90.00
_cell.angle_beta   90.00
_cell.angle_gamma   90.00
#
_symmetry.space_group_name_H-M   'P 1'
#
loop_
_entity.id
_entity.type
_entity.pdbx_description
1 polymer ?
#
loop_
_entity_poly.entity_id
_entity_poly.type
_entity_poly.pdbx_seq_one_letter_code
_entity_poly.pdbx_strand_id
1 'polypeptide(L)'
;MKKTALLAEKPLYEASPSPFRNEDGTFLQGDNSEEARLDSRTLAARADSLVIKLPAEIAKVINKNILLAVQPGKLRERAAQIYQALEKEQIQKAPELLLDADAHIAALFLQNYSHAYRALSELKKRVGPAFSPDSVLDVGYGPGTGMIALNELMGAGFAPKTKEVYVVGRSNRAMKKRAKILLSRQLCEIPPQALEKDVGLSELRAEIEESKNEAENKEESTESQSFKTDMEEDYVGPVDASQILIRTKLRDALRPPNNTASSSSTRPYCPVSTVSRKMST
;
A
#
# COMPACT_ATOMS: atom_id res chain seq x y z
N MET A 1 23.12 57.46 51.37
CA MET A 1 22.56 56.86 50.13
C MET A 1 23.65 56.79 49.09
N LYS A 2 23.93 55.62 48.53
CA LYS A 2 24.34 55.42 47.12
C LYS A 2 24.59 53.92 46.94
N LYS A 3 23.52 53.25 46.52
CA LYS A 3 23.36 52.70 45.16
C LYS A 3 24.22 51.45 45.01
N THR A 4 23.65 50.36 45.51
CA THR A 4 23.89 49.00 45.03
C THR A 4 23.75 49.00 43.51
N ALA A 5 24.89 49.03 42.82
CA ALA A 5 24.93 48.73 41.40
C ALA A 5 24.86 47.20 41.28
N LEU A 6 23.67 46.67 41.03
CA LEU A 6 23.55 45.32 40.47
C LEU A 6 24.17 45.39 39.08
N LEU A 7 25.44 44.98 38.98
CA LEU A 7 26.09 44.78 37.69
C LEU A 7 25.28 43.73 36.93
N ALA A 8 24.74 44.15 35.80
CA ALA A 8 23.80 43.41 34.98
C ALA A 8 24.29 41.99 34.72
N GLU A 9 23.51 41.01 35.18
CA GLU A 9 23.67 39.63 34.72
C GLU A 9 23.49 39.63 33.21
N LYS A 10 24.53 39.21 32.49
CA LYS A 10 24.41 38.93 31.06
C LYS A 10 23.40 37.80 30.91
N PRO A 11 22.44 37.89 29.97
CA PRO A 11 21.54 36.77 29.69
C PRO A 11 22.40 35.54 29.33
N LEU A 12 22.09 34.40 29.95
CA LEU A 12 22.79 33.12 29.78
C LEU A 12 22.53 32.45 28.40
N TYR A 13 21.88 33.15 27.47
CA TYR A 13 21.59 32.67 26.12
C TYR A 13 21.76 33.80 25.10
N GLU A 14 22.58 33.57 24.08
CA GLU A 14 22.71 34.45 22.92
C GLU A 14 21.51 34.26 21.99
N ALA A 15 20.87 35.36 21.56
CA ALA A 15 19.82 35.38 20.55
C ALA A 15 20.38 34.86 19.22
N SER A 16 20.22 33.55 18.99
CA SER A 16 20.71 32.85 17.80
C SER A 16 19.52 32.53 16.88
N PRO A 17 19.72 32.51 15.56
CA PRO A 17 18.65 32.39 14.55
C PRO A 17 17.96 31.03 14.59
N SER A 18 16.75 30.97 14.02
CA SER A 18 15.97 29.74 13.93
C SER A 18 16.77 28.64 13.21
N PRO A 19 16.64 27.38 13.64
CA PRO A 19 17.63 26.33 13.40
C PRO A 19 17.82 25.94 11.93
N PHE A 20 16.87 26.30 11.07
CA PHE A 20 16.84 25.87 9.67
C PHE A 20 16.93 27.05 8.70
N ARG A 21 17.12 28.25 9.25
CA ARG A 21 17.13 29.52 8.51
C ARG A 21 18.50 30.15 8.54
N ASN A 22 18.70 30.98 7.54
CA ASN A 22 19.81 31.90 7.39
C ASN A 22 19.49 33.17 8.14
N GLU A 23 20.56 33.93 8.30
CA GLU A 23 20.63 35.27 8.87
C GLU A 23 21.07 36.32 7.84
N ASP A 24 21.13 35.99 6.55
CA ASP A 24 20.42 36.78 5.53
C ASP A 24 18.92 36.49 5.47
N GLY A 25 18.47 35.43 6.14
CA GLY A 25 17.08 34.97 6.12
C GLY A 25 16.73 33.83 5.16
N THR A 26 17.57 33.45 4.20
CA THR A 26 17.41 32.26 3.32
C THR A 26 17.64 30.90 4.04
N PHE A 27 17.87 29.74 3.40
CA PHE A 27 17.59 28.39 3.95
C PHE A 27 16.17 28.28 4.49
N LEU A 28 15.37 27.49 3.79
CA LEU A 28 14.51 26.54 4.46
C LEU A 28 13.90 25.67 3.38
N GLN A 29 14.64 24.69 2.90
CA GLN A 29 14.09 23.72 1.97
C GLN A 29 13.84 22.40 2.66
N GLY A 30 12.58 22.06 2.92
CA GLY A 30 12.17 20.87 3.67
C GLY A 30 11.88 21.14 5.14
N ASP A 31 11.40 20.12 5.86
CA ASP A 31 10.57 20.30 7.06
C ASP A 31 11.39 20.28 8.36
N ASN A 32 12.69 20.00 8.26
CA ASN A 32 13.60 19.88 9.39
C ASN A 32 15.01 20.38 9.02
N SER A 33 15.90 20.40 10.01
CA SER A 33 17.29 20.88 9.83
C SER A 33 18.06 20.14 8.78
N GLU A 34 17.80 18.84 8.68
CA GLU A 34 18.54 17.97 7.80
C GLU A 34 18.12 18.25 6.36
N GLU A 35 16.82 18.35 6.14
CA GLU A 35 16.26 18.66 4.83
C GLU A 35 16.60 20.06 4.38
N ALA A 36 16.54 21.06 5.28
CA ALA A 36 16.84 22.46 5.00
C ALA A 36 18.20 22.70 4.32
N ARG A 37 19.12 21.73 4.48
CA ARG A 37 20.49 21.74 3.95
C ARG A 37 20.64 20.99 2.63
N LEU A 38 19.64 20.20 2.24
CA LEU A 38 19.67 19.40 1.02
C LEU A 38 19.28 20.25 -0.18
N ASP A 39 19.94 19.98 -1.30
CA ASP A 39 19.54 20.53 -2.59
C ASP A 39 18.12 20.09 -2.95
N SER A 40 17.35 20.98 -3.59
CA SER A 40 16.02 20.70 -4.10
C SER A 40 15.90 19.38 -4.87
N ARG A 41 16.92 19.03 -5.67
CA ARG A 41 16.96 17.79 -6.46
C ARG A 41 17.17 16.57 -5.57
N THR A 42 17.94 16.72 -4.50
CA THR A 42 18.14 15.68 -3.50
C THR A 42 16.86 15.45 -2.70
N LEU A 43 16.16 16.51 -2.28
CA LEU A 43 14.85 16.40 -1.63
C LEU A 43 13.81 15.73 -2.55
N ALA A 44 13.81 16.13 -3.82
CA ALA A 44 12.94 15.51 -4.83
C ALA A 44 13.26 14.02 -5.04
N ALA A 45 14.54 13.64 -5.02
CA ALA A 45 14.98 12.26 -5.21
C ALA A 45 14.97 11.42 -3.92
N ARG A 46 14.85 12.05 -2.74
CA ARG A 46 14.83 11.36 -1.44
C ARG A 46 13.64 10.41 -1.41
N ALA A 47 13.93 9.14 -1.14
CA ALA A 47 12.91 8.16 -0.91
C ALA A 47 12.19 8.47 0.40
N ASP A 48 10.87 8.33 0.41
CA ASP A 48 10.09 8.46 1.64
C ASP A 48 10.63 7.50 2.71
N SER A 49 10.89 8.00 3.91
CA SER A 49 11.42 7.23 5.05
C SER A 49 10.34 6.81 6.05
N LEU A 50 9.10 7.25 5.83
CA LEU A 50 7.99 6.97 6.72
C LEU A 50 7.68 5.47 6.81
N VAL A 51 7.24 5.07 8.01
CA VAL A 51 6.77 3.71 8.26
C VAL A 51 5.42 3.52 7.58
N ILE A 52 5.36 2.60 6.63
CA ILE A 52 4.11 2.25 5.98
C ILE A 52 3.24 1.44 6.94
N LYS A 53 2.04 1.95 7.15
CA LYS A 53 0.99 1.30 7.92
C LYS A 53 -0.04 0.70 6.98
N LEU A 54 -0.61 -0.43 7.37
CA LEU A 54 -1.77 -0.97 6.69
C LEU A 54 -2.99 -0.06 6.97
N PRO A 55 -3.92 0.09 6.01
CA PRO A 55 -5.21 0.74 6.26
C PRO A 55 -5.98 0.00 7.36
N ALA A 56 -6.65 0.76 8.22
CA ALA A 56 -7.34 0.23 9.41
C ALA A 56 -8.36 -0.85 9.05
N GLU A 57 -9.18 -0.64 8.02
CA GLU A 57 -10.18 -1.60 7.55
C GLU A 57 -9.56 -2.91 7.06
N ILE A 58 -8.44 -2.83 6.35
CA ILE A 58 -7.73 -4.02 5.86
C ILE A 58 -7.09 -4.76 7.03
N ALA A 59 -6.44 -4.03 7.95
CA ALA A 59 -5.84 -4.62 9.15
C ALA A 59 -6.88 -5.32 10.03
N LYS A 60 -8.03 -4.66 10.25
CA LYS A 60 -9.17 -5.18 11.00
C LYS A 60 -9.66 -6.49 10.41
N VAL A 61 -9.85 -6.55 9.10
CA VAL A 61 -10.37 -7.73 8.40
C VAL A 61 -9.35 -8.87 8.35
N ILE A 62 -8.06 -8.57 8.16
CA ILE A 62 -7.00 -9.59 8.29
C ILE A 62 -7.04 -10.18 9.70
N ASN A 63 -7.09 -9.34 10.73
CA ASN A 63 -7.09 -9.84 12.11
C ASN A 63 -8.34 -10.68 12.41
N LYS A 64 -9.54 -10.14 12.18
CA LYS A 64 -10.82 -10.76 12.59
C LYS A 64 -11.28 -11.90 11.71
N ASN A 65 -11.11 -11.81 10.39
CA ASN A 65 -11.68 -12.77 9.45
C ASN A 65 -10.67 -13.77 8.87
N ILE A 66 -9.36 -13.57 9.13
CA ILE A 66 -8.30 -14.43 8.62
C ILE A 66 -7.49 -15.02 9.78
N LEU A 67 -6.86 -14.19 10.61
CA LEU A 67 -5.93 -14.66 11.65
C LEU A 67 -6.65 -15.29 12.85
N LEU A 68 -7.66 -14.60 13.41
CA LEU A 68 -8.42 -15.09 14.57
C LEU A 68 -9.36 -16.26 14.24
N ALA A 69 -9.65 -16.48 12.96
CA ALA A 69 -10.46 -17.61 12.50
C ALA A 69 -9.71 -18.96 12.52
N VAL A 70 -8.39 -18.94 12.77
CA VAL A 70 -7.50 -20.11 12.68
C VAL A 70 -6.82 -20.37 14.03
N GLN A 71 -6.55 -21.64 14.34
CA GLN A 71 -5.80 -22.00 15.54
C GLN A 71 -4.37 -21.39 15.52
N PRO A 72 -4.00 -20.52 16.50
CA PRO A 72 -2.75 -19.76 16.44
C PRO A 72 -1.48 -20.61 16.40
N GLY A 73 -1.50 -21.80 17.03
CA GLY A 73 -0.37 -22.73 16.99
C GLY A 73 -0.06 -23.21 15.57
N LYS A 74 -1.09 -23.67 14.85
CA LYS A 74 -0.96 -24.16 13.47
C LYS A 74 -0.59 -23.04 12.49
N LEU A 75 -1.17 -21.85 12.70
CA LEU A 75 -0.86 -20.70 11.85
C LEU A 75 0.60 -20.28 11.97
N ARG A 76 1.14 -20.21 13.20
CA ARG A 76 2.56 -19.90 13.43
C ARG A 76 3.49 -20.95 12.88
N GLU A 77 3.16 -22.23 13.05
CA GLU A 77 3.94 -23.34 12.48
C GLU A 77 4.02 -23.23 10.95
N ARG A 78 2.88 -23.01 10.28
CA ARG A 78 2.86 -22.84 8.81
C ARG A 78 3.56 -21.58 8.33
N ALA A 79 3.41 -20.46 9.03
CA ALA A 79 4.16 -19.24 8.72
C ALA A 79 5.68 -19.44 8.84
N ALA A 80 6.14 -20.16 9.87
CA ALA A 80 7.55 -20.51 10.02
C ALA A 80 8.05 -21.39 8.86
N GLN A 81 7.24 -22.37 8.44
CA GLN A 81 7.57 -23.21 7.28
C GLN A 81 7.69 -22.40 5.98
N ILE A 82 6.88 -21.36 5.79
CA ILE A 82 6.98 -20.47 4.62
C ILE A 82 8.34 -19.76 4.60
N TYR A 83 8.79 -19.21 5.74
CA TYR A 83 10.10 -18.56 5.82
C TYR A 83 11.25 -19.54 5.63
N GLN A 84 11.18 -20.73 6.25
CA GLN A 84 12.18 -21.78 6.06
C GLN A 84 12.27 -22.24 4.60
N ALA A 85 11.13 -22.37 3.92
CA ALA A 85 11.08 -22.73 2.51
C ALA A 85 11.65 -21.61 1.62
N LEU A 86 11.34 -20.34 1.91
CA LEU A 86 11.90 -19.18 1.24
C LEU A 86 13.42 -19.13 1.37
N GLU A 87 13.95 -19.37 2.57
CA GLU A 87 15.39 -19.38 2.82
C GLU A 87 16.09 -20.53 2.08
N LYS A 88 15.51 -21.73 2.11
CA LYS A 88 16.11 -22.93 1.53
C LYS A 88 16.00 -22.99 0.00
N GLU A 89 14.83 -22.68 -0.53
CA GLU A 89 14.50 -22.88 -1.95
C GLU A 89 14.63 -21.59 -2.77
N GLN A 90 14.70 -20.41 -2.12
CA GLN A 90 14.74 -19.08 -2.76
C GLN A 90 13.55 -18.81 -3.69
N ILE A 91 12.51 -19.64 -3.65
CA ILE A 91 11.33 -19.57 -4.52
C ILE A 91 10.07 -19.64 -3.64
N GLN A 92 9.11 -18.76 -3.91
CA GLN A 92 7.79 -18.82 -3.28
C GLN A 92 6.95 -19.95 -3.88
N LYS A 93 6.34 -20.76 -3.01
CA LYS A 93 5.35 -21.76 -3.39
C LYS A 93 3.95 -21.16 -3.32
N ALA A 94 3.09 -21.55 -4.26
CA ALA A 94 1.69 -21.18 -4.22
C ALA A 94 0.99 -21.85 -3.02
N PRO A 95 0.20 -21.10 -2.23
CA PRO A 95 -0.59 -21.71 -1.18
C PRO A 95 -1.70 -22.57 -1.80
N GLU A 96 -1.86 -23.81 -1.36
CA GLU A 96 -2.85 -24.73 -1.93
C GLU A 96 -4.08 -24.88 -1.03
N LEU A 97 -3.86 -24.94 0.28
CA LEU A 97 -4.90 -25.11 1.29
C LEU A 97 -5.33 -23.76 1.88
N LEU A 98 -6.50 -23.76 2.54
CA LEU A 98 -6.99 -22.60 3.29
C LEU A 98 -5.98 -22.11 4.33
N LEU A 99 -5.42 -23.04 5.09
CA LEU A 99 -4.41 -22.73 6.11
C LEU A 99 -3.13 -22.14 5.49
N ASP A 100 -2.73 -22.61 4.32
CA ASP A 100 -1.54 -22.08 3.62
C ASP A 100 -1.78 -20.65 3.15
N ALA A 101 -2.99 -20.35 2.66
CA ALA A 101 -3.36 -19.00 2.26
C ALA A 101 -3.37 -18.05 3.47
N ASP A 102 -3.93 -18.48 4.60
CA ASP A 102 -3.97 -17.69 5.83
C ASP A 102 -2.57 -17.48 6.41
N ALA A 103 -1.73 -18.52 6.39
CA ALA A 103 -0.32 -18.43 6.79
C ALA A 103 0.49 -17.53 5.84
N HIS A 104 0.24 -17.59 4.53
CA HIS A 104 0.87 -16.70 3.56
C HIS A 104 0.51 -15.24 3.83
N ILE A 105 -0.76 -14.95 4.17
CA ILE A 105 -1.18 -13.60 4.53
C ILE A 105 -0.49 -13.16 5.82
N ALA A 106 -0.49 -14.02 6.85
CA ALA A 106 0.15 -13.73 8.14
C ALA A 106 1.65 -13.44 8.00
N ALA A 107 2.36 -14.18 7.15
CA ALA A 107 3.80 -14.05 6.98
C ALA A 107 4.20 -12.92 6.02
N LEU A 108 3.59 -12.86 4.84
CA LEU A 108 4.15 -12.07 3.73
C LEU A 108 3.32 -10.85 3.35
N PHE A 109 2.06 -10.74 3.79
CA PHE A 109 1.18 -9.67 3.30
C PHE A 109 1.71 -8.28 3.62
N LEU A 110 2.06 -8.00 4.88
CA LEU A 110 2.52 -6.68 5.32
C LEU A 110 3.81 -6.26 4.61
N GLN A 111 4.75 -7.20 4.45
CA GLN A 111 6.00 -6.98 3.73
C GLN A 111 5.74 -6.68 2.25
N ASN A 112 4.92 -7.50 1.58
CA ASN A 112 4.60 -7.30 0.17
C ASN A 112 3.81 -6.01 -0.06
N TYR A 113 2.91 -5.65 0.87
CA TYR A 113 2.15 -4.41 0.82
C TYR A 113 3.08 -3.20 0.93
N SER A 114 3.98 -3.19 1.92
CA SER A 114 4.90 -2.07 2.10
C SER A 114 5.85 -1.91 0.90
N HIS A 115 6.36 -3.02 0.35
CA HIS A 115 7.20 -2.98 -0.84
C HIS A 115 6.44 -2.44 -2.07
N ALA A 116 5.24 -2.96 -2.33
CA ALA A 116 4.42 -2.50 -3.45
C ALA A 116 4.05 -1.02 -3.29
N TYR A 117 3.61 -0.61 -2.10
CA TYR A 117 3.24 0.77 -1.82
C TYR A 117 4.43 1.73 -2.02
N ARG A 118 5.64 1.42 -1.52
CA ARG A 118 6.84 2.25 -1.75
C ARG A 118 7.20 2.36 -3.22
N ALA A 119 7.23 1.23 -3.92
CA ALA A 119 7.60 1.23 -5.32
C ALA A 119 6.60 2.05 -6.16
N LEU A 120 5.31 1.90 -5.87
CA LEU A 120 4.25 2.64 -6.55
C LEU A 120 4.21 4.12 -6.15
N SER A 121 4.44 4.46 -4.88
CA SER A 121 4.47 5.84 -4.42
C SER A 121 5.63 6.61 -5.04
N GLU A 122 6.82 6.00 -5.11
CA GLU A 122 7.98 6.56 -5.80
C GLU A 122 7.73 6.70 -7.31
N LEU A 123 7.09 5.72 -7.94
CA LEU A 123 6.72 5.81 -9.35
C LEU A 123 5.74 6.97 -9.60
N LYS A 124 4.69 7.08 -8.78
CA LYS A 124 3.72 8.18 -8.84
C LYS A 124 4.39 9.53 -8.61
N LYS A 125 5.30 9.62 -7.64
CA LYS A 125 6.10 10.84 -7.37
C LYS A 125 6.91 11.27 -8.59
N ARG A 126 7.57 10.33 -9.27
CA ARG A 126 8.43 10.60 -10.43
C ARG A 126 7.67 10.94 -11.71
N VAL A 127 6.54 10.26 -11.95
CA VAL A 127 5.69 10.52 -13.13
C VAL A 127 4.80 11.74 -12.90
N GLY A 128 4.46 12.04 -11.65
CA GLY A 128 3.62 13.17 -11.27
C GLY A 128 2.14 12.94 -11.60
N PRO A 129 1.37 14.01 -11.87
CA PRO A 129 -0.08 13.95 -12.12
C PRO A 129 -0.47 13.07 -13.32
N ALA A 130 0.45 12.81 -14.24
CA ALA A 130 0.23 11.94 -15.39
C ALA A 130 0.13 10.45 -15.01
N PHE A 131 0.47 10.07 -13.77
CA PHE A 131 0.36 8.69 -13.31
C PHE A 131 -1.11 8.34 -13.05
N SER A 132 -1.78 7.84 -14.09
CA SER A 132 -3.16 7.37 -14.04
C SER A 132 -3.30 6.11 -14.90
N PRO A 133 -2.85 4.94 -14.40
CA PRO A 133 -2.88 3.71 -15.18
C PRO A 133 -4.33 3.28 -15.46
N ASP A 134 -4.68 3.12 -16.74
CA ASP A 134 -6.03 2.75 -17.18
C ASP A 134 -6.24 1.22 -17.28
N SER A 135 -5.15 0.46 -17.28
CA SER A 135 -5.17 -1.01 -17.26
C SER A 135 -4.15 -1.53 -16.27
N VAL A 136 -4.62 -2.31 -15.30
CA VAL A 136 -3.81 -2.85 -14.20
C VAL A 136 -4.00 -4.35 -14.10
N LEU A 137 -2.89 -5.07 -14.10
CA LEU A 137 -2.82 -6.50 -13.82
C LEU A 137 -1.84 -6.71 -12.65
N ASP A 138 -2.34 -7.27 -11.55
CA ASP A 138 -1.53 -7.74 -10.43
C ASP A 138 -1.32 -9.26 -10.54
N VAL A 139 -0.07 -9.70 -10.46
CA VAL A 139 0.32 -11.10 -10.56
C VAL A 139 1.15 -11.46 -9.34
N GLY A 140 0.69 -12.43 -8.55
CA GLY A 140 1.44 -12.89 -7.39
C GLY A 140 0.81 -14.07 -6.69
N TYR A 141 1.51 -14.58 -5.68
CA TYR A 141 1.03 -15.68 -4.84
C TYR A 141 0.04 -15.23 -3.75
N GLY A 142 -0.01 -13.92 -3.48
CA GLY A 142 -0.85 -13.31 -2.46
C GLY A 142 -2.26 -12.91 -2.94
N PRO A 143 -3.03 -12.25 -2.07
CA PRO A 143 -4.44 -11.93 -2.30
C PRO A 143 -4.64 -10.66 -3.16
N GLY A 144 -3.76 -10.38 -4.13
CA GLY A 144 -3.80 -9.12 -4.89
C GLY A 144 -3.20 -7.92 -4.14
N THR A 145 -2.14 -8.15 -3.36
CA THR A 145 -1.50 -7.14 -2.50
C THR A 145 -1.03 -5.91 -3.28
N GLY A 146 -0.56 -6.07 -4.53
CA GLY A 146 -0.13 -4.96 -5.37
C GLY A 146 -1.32 -4.10 -5.80
N MET A 147 -2.44 -4.73 -6.17
CA MET A 147 -3.68 -4.01 -6.47
C MET A 147 -4.21 -3.25 -5.25
N ILE A 148 -4.17 -3.87 -4.07
CA ILE A 148 -4.57 -3.23 -2.81
C ILE A 148 -3.73 -1.99 -2.54
N ALA A 149 -2.40 -2.08 -2.65
CA ALA A 149 -1.50 -0.96 -2.47
C ALA A 149 -1.75 0.16 -3.49
N LEU A 150 -1.97 -0.18 -4.76
CA LEU A 150 -2.27 0.79 -5.81
C LEU A 150 -3.59 1.51 -5.56
N ASN A 151 -4.64 0.78 -5.20
CA ASN A 151 -5.96 1.34 -4.89
C ASN A 151 -5.85 2.39 -3.78
N GLU A 152 -5.07 2.11 -2.73
CA GLU A 152 -4.86 3.06 -1.64
C GLU A 152 -4.04 4.29 -2.04
N LEU A 153 -3.02 4.11 -2.87
CA LEU A 153 -2.24 5.22 -3.40
C LEU A 153 -3.05 6.12 -4.34
N MET A 154 -3.99 5.54 -5.10
CA MET A 154 -4.80 6.26 -6.09
C MET A 154 -6.10 6.85 -5.49
N GLY A 155 -6.57 6.30 -4.37
CA GLY A 155 -7.72 6.80 -3.62
C GLY A 155 -9.07 6.33 -4.15
N ALA A 156 -10.14 6.75 -3.46
CA ALA A 156 -11.51 6.25 -3.66
C ALA A 156 -12.05 6.46 -5.10
N GLY A 157 -11.61 7.51 -5.78
CA GLY A 157 -12.03 7.81 -7.17
C GLY A 157 -11.35 6.95 -8.24
N PHE A 158 -10.42 6.05 -7.87
CA PHE A 158 -9.63 5.31 -8.84
C PHE A 158 -10.44 4.26 -9.60
N ALA A 159 -10.73 4.56 -10.87
CA ALA A 159 -11.67 3.83 -11.69
C ALA A 159 -11.11 3.49 -13.10
N PRO A 160 -9.98 2.76 -13.20
CA PRO A 160 -9.40 2.35 -14.48
C PRO A 160 -10.35 1.45 -15.27
N LYS A 161 -10.17 1.41 -16.59
CA LYS A 161 -10.93 0.58 -17.51
C LYS A 161 -10.82 -0.92 -17.19
N THR A 162 -9.63 -1.38 -16.80
CA THR A 162 -9.40 -2.79 -16.43
C THR A 162 -8.60 -2.93 -15.15
N LYS A 163 -9.17 -3.66 -14.18
CA LYS A 163 -8.47 -4.15 -12.97
C LYS A 163 -8.54 -5.66 -12.91
N GLU A 164 -7.39 -6.29 -12.87
CA GLU A 164 -7.28 -7.74 -12.87
C GLU A 164 -6.25 -8.20 -11.85
N VAL A 165 -6.57 -9.28 -11.16
CA VAL A 165 -5.66 -9.94 -10.22
C VAL A 165 -5.57 -11.39 -10.65
N TYR A 166 -4.35 -11.88 -10.87
CA TYR A 166 -4.06 -13.27 -11.13
C TYR A 166 -3.27 -13.83 -9.95
N VAL A 167 -3.94 -14.71 -9.20
CA VAL A 167 -3.31 -15.45 -8.11
C VAL A 167 -2.59 -16.65 -8.70
N VAL A 168 -1.27 -16.69 -8.54
CA VAL A 168 -0.42 -17.78 -9.01
C VAL A 168 -0.72 -19.06 -8.23
N GLY A 169 -0.87 -20.17 -8.96
CA GLY A 169 -1.28 -21.46 -8.44
C GLY A 169 -2.54 -21.95 -9.15
N ARG A 170 -2.57 -23.24 -9.55
CA ARG A 170 -3.72 -23.80 -10.26
C ARG A 170 -4.96 -23.72 -9.36
N SER A 171 -5.99 -23.01 -9.80
CA SER A 171 -7.29 -22.94 -9.12
C SER A 171 -7.22 -22.61 -7.62
N ASN A 172 -6.38 -21.64 -7.23
CA ASN A 172 -6.23 -21.21 -5.84
C ASN A 172 -7.47 -20.48 -5.30
N ARG A 173 -8.52 -21.24 -4.98
CA ARG A 173 -9.82 -20.72 -4.50
C ARG A 173 -9.69 -20.06 -3.14
N ALA A 174 -8.85 -20.61 -2.26
CA ALA A 174 -8.61 -20.08 -0.92
C ALA A 174 -8.06 -18.66 -0.99
N MET A 175 -6.97 -18.44 -1.72
CA MET A 175 -6.36 -17.13 -1.84
C MET A 175 -7.24 -16.14 -2.62
N LYS A 176 -7.97 -16.60 -3.66
CA LYS A 176 -8.97 -15.77 -4.35
C LYS A 176 -10.11 -15.32 -3.43
N LYS A 177 -10.55 -16.20 -2.52
CA LYS A 177 -11.53 -15.85 -1.49
C LYS A 177 -10.99 -14.71 -0.61
N ARG A 178 -9.73 -14.79 -0.18
CA ARG A 178 -9.07 -13.74 0.60
C ARG A 178 -8.90 -12.44 -0.19
N ALA A 179 -8.50 -12.53 -1.45
CA ALA A 179 -8.40 -11.38 -2.35
C ALA A 179 -9.73 -10.63 -2.43
N LYS A 180 -10.83 -11.37 -2.64
CA LYS A 180 -12.17 -10.78 -2.73
C LYS A 180 -12.59 -10.08 -1.45
N ILE A 181 -12.32 -10.69 -0.29
CA ILE A 181 -12.62 -10.10 1.03
C ILE A 181 -11.81 -8.81 1.24
N LEU A 182 -10.51 -8.81 0.96
CA LEU A 182 -9.65 -7.65 1.21
C LEU A 182 -9.92 -6.50 0.24
N LEU A 183 -10.05 -6.79 -1.06
CA LEU A 183 -10.35 -5.78 -2.08
C LEU A 183 -11.71 -5.10 -1.81
N SER A 184 -12.70 -5.84 -1.30
CA SER A 184 -14.02 -5.27 -0.98
C SER A 184 -14.04 -4.21 0.12
N ARG A 185 -12.93 -4.02 0.84
CA ARG A 185 -12.77 -2.98 1.87
C ARG A 185 -12.30 -1.65 1.32
N GLN A 186 -11.98 -1.58 0.03
CA GLN A 186 -11.53 -0.36 -0.62
C GLN A 186 -12.69 0.27 -1.38
N LEU A 187 -12.95 1.55 -1.13
CA LEU A 187 -14.10 2.25 -1.72
C LEU A 187 -14.10 2.20 -3.26
N CYS A 188 -12.93 2.25 -3.89
CA CYS A 188 -12.78 2.18 -5.33
C CYS A 188 -13.13 0.81 -5.95
N GLU A 189 -13.29 -0.24 -5.13
CA GLU A 189 -13.68 -1.59 -5.58
C GLU A 189 -15.19 -1.82 -5.55
N ILE A 190 -15.95 -0.95 -4.89
CA ILE A 190 -17.40 -1.08 -4.79
C ILE A 190 -18.01 -0.78 -6.17
N PRO A 191 -18.75 -1.72 -6.78
CA PRO A 191 -19.38 -1.48 -8.06
C PRO A 191 -20.55 -0.48 -7.91
N PRO A 192 -20.82 0.37 -8.92
CA PRO A 192 -21.90 1.35 -8.85
C PRO A 192 -23.27 0.71 -8.54
N GLN A 193 -23.52 -0.50 -9.03
CA GLN A 193 -24.78 -1.21 -8.80
C GLN A 193 -24.99 -1.66 -7.34
N ALA A 194 -23.93 -1.74 -6.54
CA ALA A 194 -24.04 -2.08 -5.12
C ALA A 194 -24.40 -0.85 -4.28
N LEU A 195 -23.96 0.35 -4.69
CA LEU A 195 -24.25 1.61 -3.99
C LEU A 195 -25.75 1.97 -4.03
N GLU A 196 -26.48 1.51 -5.04
CA GLU A 196 -27.93 1.74 -5.16
C GLU A 196 -28.77 0.79 -4.28
N LYS A 197 -28.17 -0.29 -3.75
CA LYS A 197 -28.90 -1.33 -3.00
C LYS A 197 -28.70 -1.26 -1.48
N ASP A 198 -27.62 -0.64 -1.01
CA ASP A 198 -27.30 -0.55 0.41
C ASP A 198 -27.38 0.91 0.91
N VAL A 199 -28.45 1.21 1.64
CA VAL A 199 -28.71 2.53 2.27
C VAL A 199 -27.67 2.86 3.36
N GLY A 200 -26.90 1.89 3.85
CA GLY A 200 -25.88 2.07 4.90
C GLY A 200 -24.48 2.51 4.43
N LEU A 201 -24.21 2.53 3.12
CA LEU A 201 -22.88 2.89 2.59
C LEU A 201 -22.64 4.40 2.44
N SER A 202 -23.70 5.20 2.46
CA SER A 202 -23.60 6.67 2.54
C SER A 202 -23.02 7.13 3.87
N GLU A 203 -23.25 6.38 4.95
CA GLU A 203 -22.75 6.70 6.30
C GLU A 203 -21.25 6.45 6.41
N LEU A 204 -20.74 5.32 5.89
CA LEU A 204 -19.29 5.04 5.83
C LEU A 204 -18.51 6.07 5.02
N ARG A 205 -19.12 6.62 3.95
CA ARG A 205 -18.48 7.66 3.14
C ARG A 205 -18.41 8.99 3.88
N ALA A 206 -19.43 9.32 4.67
CA ALA A 206 -19.46 10.51 5.51
C ALA A 206 -18.43 10.42 6.65
N GLU A 207 -18.32 9.27 7.33
CA GLU A 207 -17.36 9.06 8.42
C GLU A 207 -15.89 9.15 7.96
N ILE A 208 -15.59 8.69 6.74
CA ILE A 208 -14.23 8.76 6.16
C ILE A 208 -13.90 10.17 5.65
N GLU A 209 -14.88 10.93 5.18
CA GLU A 209 -14.68 12.34 4.80
C GLU A 209 -14.53 13.24 6.04
N GLU A 210 -15.24 12.96 7.14
CA GLU A 210 -15.07 13.66 8.42
C GLU A 210 -13.69 13.40 9.05
N SER A 211 -13.23 12.14 9.07
CA SER A 211 -11.91 11.80 9.63
C SER A 211 -10.72 12.29 8.79
N LYS A 212 -10.93 12.63 7.51
CA LYS A 212 -9.92 13.36 6.70
C LYS A 212 -9.89 14.86 7.00
N ASN A 213 -11.05 15.46 7.26
CA ASN A 213 -11.14 16.89 7.58
C ASN A 213 -10.64 17.20 9.01
N GLU A 214 -10.76 16.25 9.94
CA GLU A 214 -10.20 16.39 11.30
C GLU A 214 -8.66 16.28 11.34
N ALA A 215 -8.05 15.53 10.41
CA ALA A 215 -6.60 15.40 10.31
C ALA A 215 -5.90 16.67 9.77
N GLU A 216 -6.64 17.58 9.13
CA GLU A 216 -6.10 18.86 8.63
C GLU A 216 -6.23 20.01 9.65
N ASN A 217 -6.90 19.80 10.78
CA ASN A 217 -7.08 20.83 11.81
C ASN A 217 -6.94 20.24 13.23
N LYS A 218 -5.71 20.13 13.75
CA LYS A 218 -5.32 20.50 15.13
C LYS A 218 -3.90 20.04 15.46
N GLU A 219 -3.02 21.02 15.60
CA GLU A 219 -1.95 20.96 16.60
C GLU A 219 -2.56 20.99 18.01
N GLU A 220 -1.95 20.19 18.90
CA GLU A 220 -2.03 20.12 20.37
C GLU A 220 -3.28 20.64 21.11
N SER A 221 -3.96 19.72 21.82
CA SER A 221 -4.05 19.78 23.29
C SER A 221 -4.71 18.52 23.88
N THR A 222 -4.12 18.10 24.99
CA THR A 222 -4.47 16.98 25.86
C THR A 222 -5.77 17.25 26.63
N GLU A 223 -6.71 16.29 26.63
CA GLU A 223 -7.40 15.72 27.81
C GLU A 223 -8.73 15.04 27.42
N SER A 224 -8.75 13.72 27.59
CA SER A 224 -9.82 12.96 28.25
C SER A 224 -11.27 13.40 28.02
N GLN A 225 -11.85 13.02 26.89
CA GLN A 225 -13.30 12.73 26.86
C GLN A 225 -13.53 11.37 26.22
N SER A 226 -14.02 10.47 27.07
CA SER A 226 -14.47 9.12 26.73
C SER A 226 -15.61 9.20 25.72
N PHE A 227 -15.30 9.00 24.45
CA PHE A 227 -16.30 8.65 23.45
C PHE A 227 -16.83 7.25 23.79
N LYS A 228 -18.07 7.20 24.27
CA LYS A 228 -18.87 5.98 24.25
C LYS A 228 -19.24 5.73 22.80
N THR A 229 -18.44 4.93 22.11
CA THR A 229 -18.85 4.32 20.85
C THR A 229 -19.60 3.05 21.21
N ASP A 230 -20.85 2.95 20.77
CA ASP A 230 -21.64 1.74 20.89
C ASP A 230 -20.84 0.57 20.29
N MET A 231 -20.49 -0.37 21.15
CA MET A 231 -19.74 -1.57 20.80
C MET A 231 -20.68 -2.49 20.01
N GLU A 232 -20.83 -2.25 18.71
CA GLU A 232 -21.14 -3.35 17.81
C GLU A 232 -20.00 -4.36 17.95
N GLU A 233 -20.29 -5.55 18.48
CA GLU A 233 -19.34 -6.65 18.53
C GLU A 233 -18.96 -7.01 17.09
N ASP A 234 -17.88 -6.39 16.61
CA ASP A 234 -17.32 -6.63 15.31
C ASP A 234 -17.14 -8.14 15.06
N TYR A 235 -17.85 -8.64 14.05
CA TYR A 235 -17.90 -10.07 13.71
C TYR A 235 -16.51 -10.69 13.53
N VAL A 236 -16.23 -11.74 14.31
CA VAL A 236 -15.02 -12.58 14.19
C VAL A 236 -15.44 -13.91 13.57
N GLY A 237 -14.92 -14.23 12.39
CA GLY A 237 -15.24 -15.48 11.72
C GLY A 237 -15.14 -15.45 10.20
N PRO A 238 -15.47 -16.59 9.56
CA PRO A 238 -15.39 -16.75 8.12
C PRO A 238 -16.46 -15.91 7.40
N VAL A 239 -16.02 -15.16 6.39
CA VAL A 239 -16.93 -14.38 5.53
C VAL A 239 -17.34 -15.19 4.30
N ASP A 240 -18.60 -15.09 3.89
CA ASP A 240 -19.07 -15.63 2.62
C ASP A 240 -18.67 -14.70 1.47
N ALA A 241 -17.57 -15.04 0.79
CA ALA A 241 -17.09 -14.25 -0.33
C ALA A 241 -17.93 -14.43 -1.60
N SER A 242 -18.87 -15.38 -1.67
CA SER A 242 -19.68 -15.57 -2.87
C SER A 242 -20.57 -14.35 -3.13
N GLN A 243 -21.10 -13.74 -2.06
CA GLN A 243 -22.03 -12.61 -2.08
C GLN A 243 -21.34 -11.26 -2.30
N ILE A 244 -20.04 -11.17 -2.02
CA ILE A 244 -19.27 -9.94 -2.20
C ILE A 244 -19.21 -9.62 -3.71
N LEU A 245 -19.37 -8.36 -4.08
CA LEU A 245 -19.14 -7.90 -5.45
C LEU A 245 -18.00 -6.88 -5.45
N ILE A 246 -17.04 -7.05 -6.35
CA ILE A 246 -15.89 -6.15 -6.52
C ILE A 246 -15.69 -5.84 -8.01
N ARG A 247 -15.09 -4.69 -8.30
CA ARG A 247 -14.75 -4.28 -9.68
C ARG A 247 -13.59 -5.09 -10.25
N THR A 248 -12.60 -5.46 -9.43
CA THR A 248 -11.44 -6.25 -9.86
C THR A 248 -11.81 -7.67 -10.26
N LYS A 249 -11.36 -8.10 -11.45
CA LYS A 249 -11.58 -9.44 -11.96
C LYS A 249 -10.48 -10.40 -11.49
N LEU A 250 -10.86 -11.44 -10.75
CA LEU A 250 -9.96 -12.51 -10.34
C LEU A 250 -9.81 -13.53 -11.47
N ARG A 251 -8.64 -13.59 -12.11
CA ARG A 251 -8.39 -14.48 -13.26
C ARG A 251 -8.03 -15.90 -12.82
N ASP A 252 -8.50 -16.89 -13.59
CA ASP A 252 -8.13 -18.30 -13.42
C ASP A 252 -6.89 -18.71 -14.21
N ALA A 253 -6.63 -18.04 -15.33
CA ALA A 253 -5.47 -18.27 -16.16
C ALA A 253 -4.94 -16.95 -16.72
N LEU A 254 -3.63 -16.85 -16.87
CA LEU A 254 -3.03 -15.94 -17.82
C LEU A 254 -3.30 -16.55 -19.21
N ARG A 255 -4.10 -15.85 -20.03
CA ARG A 255 -4.54 -16.31 -21.35
C ARG A 255 -3.38 -16.97 -22.12
N PRO A 256 -3.49 -18.20 -22.64
CA PRO A 256 -2.68 -18.58 -23.77
C PRO A 256 -3.13 -17.74 -24.99
N PRO A 257 -2.23 -17.36 -25.90
CA PRO A 257 -2.61 -16.60 -27.09
C PRO A 257 -3.68 -17.38 -27.86
N ASN A 258 -4.72 -16.67 -28.31
CA ASN A 258 -5.80 -17.24 -29.09
C ASN A 258 -5.21 -17.95 -30.31
N ASN A 259 -5.51 -19.24 -30.44
CA ASN A 259 -5.22 -20.05 -31.62
C ASN A 259 -6.29 -19.75 -32.71
N THR A 260 -6.43 -18.47 -33.05
CA THR A 260 -7.31 -17.96 -34.11
C THR A 260 -6.51 -17.06 -35.04
N ALA A 261 -5.50 -17.64 -35.68
CA ALA A 261 -4.93 -17.13 -36.91
C ALA A 261 -4.61 -18.34 -37.78
N SER A 262 -5.60 -18.71 -38.59
CA SER A 262 -5.42 -19.53 -39.77
C SER A 262 -4.24 -18.99 -40.60
N SER A 263 -3.28 -19.87 -40.88
CA SER A 263 -2.50 -19.92 -42.12
C SER A 263 -2.22 -18.58 -42.83
N SER A 264 -1.09 -17.95 -42.53
CA SER A 264 -0.25 -17.34 -43.57
C SER A 264 1.14 -17.03 -43.02
N SER A 265 2.10 -17.75 -43.58
CA SER A 265 3.49 -17.32 -43.84
C SER A 265 3.77 -15.85 -43.56
N THR A 266 4.74 -15.57 -42.67
CA THR A 266 6.10 -15.09 -42.97
C THR A 266 6.60 -14.36 -41.72
N ARG A 267 7.63 -14.89 -41.03
CA ARG A 267 8.27 -14.17 -39.92
C ARG A 267 9.23 -13.13 -40.51
N PRO A 268 9.16 -11.84 -40.16
CA PRO A 268 10.28 -10.95 -40.41
C PRO A 268 11.37 -11.26 -39.37
N TYR A 269 12.52 -11.72 -39.87
CA TYR A 269 13.77 -11.78 -39.12
C TYR A 269 14.16 -10.34 -38.71
N CYS A 270 14.33 -10.08 -37.42
CA CYS A 270 15.09 -8.90 -36.97
C CYS A 270 16.58 -9.27 -37.01
N PRO A 271 17.42 -8.61 -37.82
CA PRO A 271 18.85 -8.86 -37.80
C PRO A 271 19.46 -8.23 -36.54
N VAL A 272 20.19 -9.04 -35.77
CA VAL A 272 21.05 -8.56 -34.69
C VAL A 272 22.25 -7.89 -35.35
N SER A 273 22.39 -6.57 -35.20
CA SER A 273 23.57 -5.84 -35.65
C SER A 273 24.77 -6.23 -34.80
N THR A 274 25.67 -7.03 -35.35
CA THR A 274 26.98 -7.29 -34.76
C THR A 274 27.85 -6.04 -34.90
N VAL A 275 28.15 -5.40 -33.77
CA VAL A 275 29.15 -4.33 -33.70
C VAL A 275 30.54 -4.96 -33.78
N SER A 276 31.15 -4.89 -34.95
CA SER A 276 32.51 -5.35 -35.18
C SER A 276 33.50 -4.28 -34.67
N ARG A 277 34.17 -4.54 -33.54
CA ARG A 277 35.30 -3.74 -33.06
C ARG A 277 36.48 -3.94 -34.01
N LYS A 278 36.80 -2.94 -34.83
CA LYS A 278 38.12 -2.83 -35.46
C LYS A 278 39.11 -2.35 -34.40
N MET A 279 40.04 -3.22 -34.01
CA MET A 279 41.30 -2.80 -33.41
C MET A 279 42.18 -2.23 -34.53
N SER A 280 42.57 -0.96 -34.41
CA SER A 280 43.69 -0.41 -35.17
C SER A 280 44.96 -0.81 -34.44
N THR A 281 45.87 -1.45 -35.18
CA THR A 281 47.32 -1.41 -34.93
C THR A 281 47.86 0.00 -35.06
#